data_AF-A0A8S3IXS4-F1
#
_entry.id   AF-A0A8S3IXS4-F1
#
_cell.length_a   1.000
_cell.length_b   1.000
_cell.length_c   1.000
_cell.angle_alpha   90.00
_cell.angle_beta   90.00
_cell.angle_gamma   90.00
#
_symmetry.space_group_name_H-M   'P 1'
#
loop_
_entity.id
_entity.type
_entity.pdbx_description
1 polymer ?
#
loop_
_entity_poly.entity_id
_entity_poly.type
_entity_poly.pdbx_seq_one_letter_code
_entity_poly.pdbx_strand_id
1 'polypeptide(L)'
;MELDISERSVRKILKNDLGLHPYKKVVGPLLSDDQKIKRKKVLPVALKYGNQVFGSDWVFQQDGAKPHSHHLTQQWCRDNFPSFIGKNRWPPNSPDLNPVDYSIWDELVNTINWNKVQSKTTLIQQIKSSL
;
A
#
# COMPACT_ATOMS: atom_id res chain seq x y z
N MET A 1 -45.64 -16.06 15.49
CA MET A 1 -45.03 -17.02 16.44
C MET A 1 -43.67 -16.47 16.82
N GLU A 2 -43.62 -15.63 17.84
CA GLU A 2 -42.35 -15.23 18.46
C GLU A 2 -41.86 -16.44 19.24
N LEU A 3 -40.74 -17.01 18.81
CA LEU A 3 -40.01 -17.97 19.63
C LEU A 3 -39.44 -17.15 20.78
N ASP A 4 -39.83 -17.44 22.03
CA ASP A 4 -39.36 -16.78 23.27
C ASP A 4 -37.87 -17.07 23.53
N ILE A 5 -37.03 -16.63 22.60
CA ILE A 5 -35.60 -16.90 22.56
C ILE A 5 -34.89 -15.56 22.63
N SER A 6 -34.05 -15.41 23.66
CA SER A 6 -33.26 -14.19 23.83
C SER A 6 -32.35 -13.95 22.62
N GLU A 7 -32.12 -12.68 22.28
CA GLU A 7 -31.23 -12.27 21.19
C GLU A 7 -29.82 -12.88 21.34
N ARG A 8 -29.35 -13.02 22.58
CA ARG A 8 -28.06 -13.65 22.90
C ARG A 8 -28.02 -15.13 22.52
N SER A 9 -29.11 -15.86 22.75
CA SER A 9 -29.24 -17.27 22.36
C SER A 9 -29.26 -17.42 20.84
N VAL A 10 -30.01 -16.56 20.14
CA VAL A 10 -30.03 -16.53 18.66
C VAL A 10 -28.62 -16.31 18.10
N ARG A 11 -27.86 -15.34 18.65
CA ARG A 11 -26.47 -15.07 18.22
C ARG A 11 -25.52 -16.25 18.45
N LYS A 12 -25.68 -16.99 19.54
CA LYS A 12 -24.86 -18.19 19.82
C LYS A 12 -25.16 -19.32 18.84
N ILE A 13 -26.44 -19.60 18.58
CA ILE A 13 -26.87 -20.64 17.65
C ILE A 13 -26.36 -20.33 16.24
N LEU A 14 -26.54 -19.09 15.77
CA LEU A 14 -26.02 -18.64 14.48
C LEU A 14 -24.50 -18.87 14.38
N LYS A 15 -23.74 -18.52 15.42
CA LYS A 15 -22.27 -18.61 15.38
C LYS A 15 -21.73 -20.02 15.53
N ASN A 16 -22.21 -20.77 16.51
CA ASN A 16 -21.57 -22.01 16.97
C ASN A 16 -22.18 -23.24 16.30
N ASP A 17 -23.50 -23.25 16.10
CA ASP A 17 -24.22 -24.43 15.61
C ASP A 17 -24.36 -24.37 14.08
N LEU A 18 -24.57 -23.16 13.56
CA LEU A 18 -24.74 -22.92 12.12
C LEU A 18 -23.47 -22.39 11.44
N GLY A 19 -22.42 -22.06 12.19
CA GLY A 19 -21.16 -21.53 11.64
C GLY A 19 -21.29 -20.16 10.95
N LEU A 20 -22.41 -19.46 11.15
CA LEU A 20 -22.70 -18.18 10.53
C LEU A 20 -22.03 -17.07 11.34
N HIS A 21 -20.91 -16.59 10.81
CA HIS A 21 -20.27 -15.38 11.30
C HIS A 21 -20.88 -14.15 10.62
N PRO A 22 -21.11 -13.04 11.36
CA PRO A 22 -21.48 -11.78 10.74
C PRO A 22 -20.33 -11.35 9.82
N TYR A 23 -20.49 -11.57 8.52
CA TYR A 23 -19.55 -11.09 7.53
C TYR A 23 -19.89 -9.63 7.20
N LYS A 24 -18.90 -8.75 7.29
CA LYS A 24 -18.99 -7.41 6.73
C LYS A 24 -18.52 -7.50 5.27
N LYS A 25 -19.43 -7.33 4.31
CA LYS A 25 -19.05 -7.22 2.90
C LYS A 25 -18.32 -5.88 2.71
N VAL A 26 -16.99 -5.92 2.70
CA VAL A 26 -16.16 -4.75 2.42
C VAL A 26 -15.84 -4.75 0.94
N VAL A 27 -16.49 -3.87 0.18
CA VAL A 27 -16.10 -3.56 -1.20
C VAL A 27 -14.86 -2.67 -1.11
N GLY A 28 -13.69 -3.31 -0.98
CA GLY A 28 -12.42 -2.62 -1.14
C GLY A 28 -11.91 -2.78 -2.57
N PRO A 29 -11.12 -1.85 -3.11
CA PRO A 29 -10.44 -2.07 -4.37
C PRO A 29 -9.58 -3.35 -4.23
N LEU A 30 -9.98 -4.40 -4.96
CA LEU A 30 -9.13 -5.54 -5.23
C LEU A 30 -8.24 -5.13 -6.38
N LEU A 31 -6.94 -5.38 -6.23
CA LEU A 31 -6.03 -5.11 -7.33
C LEU A 31 -6.32 -6.09 -8.45
N SER A 32 -6.47 -5.59 -9.66
CA SER A 32 -6.49 -6.44 -10.84
C SER A 32 -5.13 -7.13 -10.99
N ASP A 33 -5.11 -8.27 -11.69
CA ASP A 33 -3.85 -8.97 -11.95
C ASP A 33 -2.86 -8.11 -12.75
N ASP A 34 -3.37 -7.22 -13.62
CA ASP A 34 -2.57 -6.22 -14.33
C ASP A 34 -1.86 -5.26 -13.37
N GLN A 35 -2.54 -4.81 -12.31
CA GLN A 35 -1.92 -3.95 -11.30
C GLN A 35 -0.83 -4.71 -10.53
N LYS A 36 -1.03 -6.00 -10.26
CA LYS A 36 0.01 -6.86 -9.64
C LYS A 36 1.22 -7.05 -10.57
N ILE A 37 0.99 -7.27 -11.87
CA ILE A 37 2.05 -7.44 -12.89
C ILE A 37 2.83 -6.15 -13.10
N LYS A 38 2.15 -5.00 -13.23
CA LYS A 38 2.80 -3.69 -13.38
C LYS A 38 3.78 -3.41 -12.24
N ARG A 39 3.49 -3.86 -11.02
CA ARG A 39 4.40 -3.68 -9.87
C ARG A 39 5.68 -4.49 -9.97
N LYS A 40 5.65 -5.71 -10.53
CA LYS A 40 6.89 -6.46 -10.84
C LYS A 40 7.80 -5.68 -11.78
N LYS A 41 7.28 -4.76 -12.60
CA LYS A 41 8.09 -3.89 -13.46
C LYS A 41 8.71 -2.70 -12.72
N VAL A 42 8.09 -2.24 -11.63
CA VAL A 42 8.54 -1.05 -10.87
C VAL A 42 9.67 -1.40 -9.89
N LEU A 43 9.61 -2.57 -9.23
CA LEU A 43 10.62 -2.93 -8.22
C LEU A 43 12.06 -3.02 -8.77
N PRO A 44 12.31 -3.56 -9.99
CA PRO A 44 13.64 -3.52 -10.60
C PRO A 44 14.15 -2.09 -10.84
N VAL A 45 13.25 -1.15 -11.14
CA VAL A 45 13.61 0.26 -11.31
C VAL A 45 14.04 0.85 -9.97
N ALA A 46 13.30 0.57 -8.89
CA ALA A 46 13.67 1.00 -7.55
C ALA A 46 15.03 0.41 -7.11
N LEU A 47 15.29 -0.86 -7.40
CA LEU A 47 16.58 -1.52 -7.12
C LEU A 47 17.73 -0.83 -7.88
N LYS A 48 17.53 -0.59 -9.18
CA LYS A 48 18.53 0.09 -10.00
C LYS A 48 18.88 1.47 -9.42
N TYR A 49 17.88 2.30 -9.12
CA TYR A 49 18.11 3.63 -8.58
C TYR A 49 18.71 3.60 -7.18
N GLY A 50 18.21 2.73 -6.30
CA GLY A 50 18.77 2.60 -4.96
C GLY A 50 20.26 2.23 -5.00
N ASN A 51 20.64 1.30 -5.87
CA ASN A 51 22.05 0.94 -6.05
C ASN A 51 22.89 2.07 -6.64
N GLN A 52 22.32 2.89 -7.52
CA GLN A 52 23.00 4.04 -8.10
C GLN A 52 23.23 5.16 -7.09
N VAL A 53 22.27 5.42 -6.20
CA VAL A 53 22.31 6.55 -5.27
C VAL A 53 23.00 6.18 -3.95
N PHE A 54 22.71 4.98 -3.42
CA PHE A 54 23.14 4.56 -2.09
C PHE A 54 24.16 3.42 -2.10
N GLY A 55 24.58 2.95 -3.28
CA GLY A 55 25.51 1.82 -3.40
C GLY A 55 24.88 0.50 -2.94
N SER A 56 25.58 -0.25 -2.09
CA SER A 56 25.12 -1.57 -1.64
C SER A 56 24.56 -1.59 -0.22
N ASP A 57 24.56 -0.46 0.49
CA ASP A 57 24.14 -0.39 1.89
C ASP A 57 22.92 0.53 2.05
N TRP A 58 21.73 -0.04 1.86
CA TRP A 58 20.47 0.67 2.03
C TRP A 58 19.31 -0.27 2.31
N VAL A 59 18.25 0.29 2.88
CA VAL A 59 17.04 -0.45 3.27
C VAL A 59 15.86 0.04 2.44
N PHE A 60 15.19 -0.87 1.73
CA PHE A 60 13.94 -0.55 1.06
C PHE A 60 12.77 -0.53 2.06
N GLN A 61 11.98 0.53 2.04
CA GLN A 61 10.77 0.73 2.84
C GLN A 61 9.58 1.01 1.91
N GLN A 62 8.41 0.47 2.25
CA GLN A 62 7.13 0.76 1.59
C GLN A 62 5.99 0.68 2.61
N ASP A 63 4.89 1.39 2.36
CA ASP A 63 3.71 1.39 3.25
C ASP A 63 3.01 0.00 3.31
N GLY A 64 1.99 -0.11 4.17
CA GLY A 64 1.20 -1.32 4.37
C GLY A 64 0.12 -1.61 3.32
N ALA A 65 0.09 -0.95 2.16
CA ALA A 65 -0.97 -1.14 1.18
C ALA A 65 -1.08 -2.61 0.71
N LYS A 66 -2.30 -3.04 0.33
CA LYS A 66 -2.58 -4.41 -0.14
C LYS A 66 -1.55 -4.95 -1.15
N PRO A 67 -1.13 -4.21 -2.19
CA PRO A 67 -0.13 -4.71 -3.12
C PRO A 67 1.23 -4.97 -2.45
N HIS A 68 1.62 -4.14 -1.49
CA HIS A 68 2.91 -4.21 -0.81
C HIS A 68 2.93 -5.41 0.12
N SER A 69 1.80 -5.65 0.80
CA SER A 69 1.63 -6.75 1.74
C SER A 69 1.51 -8.15 1.10
N HIS A 70 1.37 -8.24 -0.22
CA HIS A 70 1.21 -9.51 -0.94
C HIS A 70 2.48 -10.36 -0.87
N HIS A 71 2.34 -11.67 -0.66
CA HIS A 71 3.47 -12.57 -0.40
C HIS A 71 4.51 -12.57 -1.54
N LEU A 72 4.08 -12.58 -2.81
CA LEU A 72 5.01 -12.50 -3.95
C LEU A 72 5.82 -11.19 -4.01
N THR A 73 5.20 -10.06 -3.65
CA THR A 73 5.89 -8.77 -3.61
C THR A 73 6.89 -8.74 -2.46
N GLN A 74 6.48 -9.19 -1.28
CA GLN A 74 7.35 -9.31 -0.11
C GLN A 74 8.53 -10.25 -0.35
N GLN A 75 8.31 -11.37 -1.05
CA GLN A 75 9.36 -12.32 -1.41
C GLN A 75 10.36 -11.70 -2.38
N TRP A 76 9.88 -11.09 -3.46
CA TRP A 76 10.76 -10.40 -4.42
C TRP A 76 11.62 -9.34 -3.73
N CYS A 77 11.03 -8.52 -2.84
CA CYS A 77 11.78 -7.50 -2.11
C CYS A 77 12.89 -8.10 -1.23
N ARG A 78 12.62 -9.21 -0.53
CA ARG A 78 13.62 -9.90 0.30
C ARG A 78 14.76 -10.48 -0.53
N ASP A 79 14.45 -11.01 -1.72
CA ASP A 79 15.43 -11.72 -2.55
C ASP A 79 16.33 -10.77 -3.35
N ASN A 80 15.93 -9.51 -3.53
CA ASN A 80 16.57 -8.59 -4.49
C ASN A 80 17.15 -7.31 -3.85
N PHE A 81 16.53 -6.76 -2.80
CA PHE A 81 17.06 -5.55 -2.16
C PHE A 81 18.16 -5.89 -1.15
N PRO A 82 19.17 -5.03 -0.94
CA PRO A 82 20.21 -5.27 0.07
C PRO A 82 19.64 -5.45 1.48
N SER A 83 18.61 -4.66 1.81
CA SER A 83 17.81 -4.83 3.01
C SER A 83 16.38 -4.35 2.76
N PHE A 84 15.41 -4.87 3.52
CA PHE A 84 13.99 -4.62 3.29
C PHE A 84 13.15 -4.65 4.56
N ILE A 85 12.35 -3.60 4.82
CA ILE A 85 11.36 -3.57 5.89
C ILE A 85 10.09 -4.31 5.44
N GLY A 86 9.99 -5.58 5.82
CA GLY A 86 8.81 -6.41 5.54
C GLY A 86 7.55 -5.93 6.25
N LYS A 87 6.38 -6.35 5.74
CA LYS A 87 5.06 -5.90 6.20
C LYS A 87 4.82 -6.02 7.71
N ASN A 88 5.43 -7.01 8.37
CA ASN A 88 5.24 -7.25 9.80
C ASN A 88 6.10 -6.32 10.69
N ARG A 89 7.02 -5.57 10.09
CA ARG A 89 7.87 -4.59 10.78
C ARG A 89 7.40 -3.15 10.57
N TRP A 90 6.39 -2.95 9.73
CA TRP A 90 5.79 -1.64 9.47
C TRP A 90 4.48 -1.51 10.27
N PRO A 91 4.33 -0.49 11.13
CA PRO A 91 3.10 -0.30 11.88
C PRO A 91 1.93 0.11 10.95
N PRO A 92 0.71 -0.39 11.20
CA PRO A 92 -0.45 -0.01 10.42
C PRO A 92 -0.86 1.45 10.68
N ASN A 93 -1.32 2.14 9.64
CA ASN A 93 -1.80 3.54 9.70
C ASN A 93 -0.77 4.54 10.23
N SER A 94 0.50 4.40 9.84
CA SER A 94 1.58 5.29 10.24
C SER A 94 2.14 6.10 9.07
N PRO A 95 1.38 7.08 8.52
CA PRO A 95 1.90 7.98 7.50
C PRO A 95 3.01 8.89 8.04
N ASP A 96 3.00 9.17 9.34
CA ASP A 96 4.02 9.92 10.09
C ASP A 96 5.41 9.26 10.06
N LEU A 97 5.48 7.97 9.76
CA LEU A 97 6.75 7.25 9.64
C LEU A 97 7.25 7.14 8.20
N ASN A 98 6.43 7.49 7.20
CA ASN A 98 6.82 7.41 5.80
C ASN A 98 7.32 8.77 5.30
N PRO A 99 8.64 8.95 5.02
CA PRO A 99 9.19 10.23 4.56
C PRO A 99 8.52 10.79 3.30
N VAL A 100 8.01 9.89 2.46
CA VAL A 100 7.26 10.28 1.28
C VAL A 100 5.94 10.96 1.66
N ASP A 101 5.23 10.44 2.67
CA ASP A 101 3.92 10.92 3.10
C ASP A 101 3.99 12.16 3.99
N TYR A 102 4.90 12.22 4.96
CA TYR A 102 4.94 13.36 5.89
C TYR A 102 5.75 14.57 5.38
N SER A 103 6.51 14.43 4.29
CA SER A 103 7.41 15.49 3.82
C SER A 103 7.51 15.64 2.30
N ILE A 104 7.93 14.60 1.58
CA ILE A 104 8.29 14.76 0.16
C ILE A 104 7.08 15.16 -0.70
N TRP A 105 5.88 14.61 -0.44
CA TRP A 105 4.69 15.01 -1.18
C TRP A 105 4.33 16.47 -0.97
N ASP A 106 4.40 16.98 0.25
CA ASP A 106 4.08 18.38 0.54
C ASP A 106 5.06 19.32 -0.17
N GLU A 107 6.35 19.01 -0.15
CA GLU A 107 7.37 19.79 -0.87
C GLU A 107 7.14 19.77 -2.39
N LEU A 108 6.82 18.60 -2.96
CA LEU A 108 6.47 18.49 -4.38
C LEU A 108 5.22 19.27 -4.75
N VAL A 109 4.19 19.26 -3.91
CA VAL A 109 2.94 20.00 -4.16
C VAL A 109 3.18 21.50 -4.11
N ASN A 110 4.05 21.97 -3.21
CA ASN A 110 4.36 23.39 -3.04
C ASN A 110 5.26 23.94 -4.16
N THR A 111 6.08 23.11 -4.80
CA THR A 111 6.96 23.52 -5.90
C THR A 111 6.24 23.58 -7.26
N ILE A 112 5.11 22.89 -7.42
CA ILE A 112 4.35 22.86 -8.67
C ILE A 112 3.61 24.19 -8.91
N ASN A 113 3.80 24.76 -10.12
CA ASN A 113 2.94 25.85 -10.59
C ASN A 113 1.60 25.29 -11.10
N TRP A 114 0.61 25.22 -10.20
CA TRP A 114 -0.71 24.68 -10.47
C TRP A 114 -1.47 25.39 -11.59
N ASN A 115 -1.20 26.68 -11.85
CA ASN A 115 -1.84 27.41 -12.96
C ASN A 115 -1.44 26.88 -14.34
N LYS A 116 -0.31 26.17 -14.44
CA LYS A 116 0.17 25.53 -15.68
C LYS A 116 -0.32 24.10 -15.85
N VAL A 117 -0.93 23.51 -14.82
CA VAL A 117 -1.38 22.12 -14.84
C VAL A 117 -2.78 22.05 -15.44
N GLN A 118 -2.87 21.64 -16.71
CA GLN A 118 -4.14 21.46 -17.43
C GLN A 118 -4.35 20.03 -17.93
N SER A 119 -3.32 19.17 -17.79
CA SER A 119 -3.31 17.81 -18.30
C SER A 119 -2.28 16.97 -17.56
N LYS A 120 -2.37 15.65 -17.70
CA LYS A 120 -1.35 14.73 -17.18
C LYS A 120 0.06 15.07 -17.70
N THR A 121 0.18 15.49 -18.95
CA THR A 121 1.46 15.86 -19.57
C THR A 121 2.05 17.09 -18.91
N THR A 122 1.24 18.14 -18.71
CA THR A 122 1.70 19.38 -18.07
C THR A 122 2.03 19.17 -16.59
N LEU A 123 1.30 18.30 -15.88
CA LEU A 123 1.66 17.87 -14.53
C LEU A 123 3.04 17.20 -14.49
N ILE A 124 3.28 16.22 -15.37
CA ILE A 124 4.58 15.53 -15.43
C ILE A 124 5.71 16.53 -15.76
N GLN A 125 5.45 17.52 -16.62
CA GLN A 125 6.43 18.58 -16.93
C GLN A 125 6.73 19.44 -15.70
N GLN A 126 5.71 19.89 -14.95
CA GLN A 126 5.92 20.68 -13.74
C GLN A 126 6.68 19.91 -12.65
N ILE A 127 6.36 18.63 -12.45
CA ILE A 127 7.10 17.78 -11.50
C ILE A 127 8.57 17.67 -11.91
N LYS A 128 8.85 17.41 -13.19
CA LYS A 128 10.23 17.27 -13.69
C LYS A 128 11.04 18.56 -13.63
N SER A 129 10.41 19.72 -13.74
CA SER A 129 11.12 21.01 -13.61
C SER A 129 11.36 21.42 -12.16
N SER A 130 10.74 20.73 -11.20
CA SER A 130 10.85 21.02 -9.76
C SER A 130 11.85 20.11 -9.04
N LEU A 131 12.48 19.18 -9.77
CA LEU A 131 13.52 18.24 -9.32
C LEU A 131 14.86 18.62 -9.94
#